data_AF-A0A9E5TDY0-F1
#
_entry.id   AF-A0A9E5TDY0-F1
#
_cell.length_a   1.000
_cell.length_b   1.000
_cell.length_c   1.000
_cell.angle_alpha   90.00
_cell.angle_beta   90.00
_cell.angle_gamma   90.00
#
_symmetry.space_group_name_H-M   'P 1'
#
loop_
_entity.id
_entity.type
_entity.pdbx_description
1 polymer ?
#
loop_
_entity_poly.entity_id
_entity_poly.type
_entity_poly.pdbx_seq_one_letter_code
_entity_poly.pdbx_strand_id
1 'polypeptide(L)' 'PPLPEDRYYHFQLIGLKVGTTAGEKLGEVKEILAGQSNDTYVVQGTEGEILIP' A
#
# COMPACT_ATOMS: atom_id res chain seq x y z
N PRO A 1 3.82 2.07 -22.36
CA PRO A 1 5.28 1.84 -22.23
C PRO A 1 5.50 0.88 -21.06
N PRO A 2 6.39 -0.12 -21.15
CA PRO A 2 6.71 -0.96 -20.02
C PRO A 2 7.34 -0.10 -18.92
N LEU A 3 6.97 -0.37 -17.66
CA LEU A 3 7.63 0.23 -16.51
C LEU A 3 9.06 -0.32 -16.41
N PRO A 4 10.03 0.49 -15.96
CA PRO A 4 11.33 -0.01 -15.52
C PRO A 4 11.14 -1.15 -14.51
N GLU A 5 12.08 -2.08 -14.48
CA GLU A 5 12.16 -3.10 -13.43
C GLU A 5 12.07 -2.40 -12.05
N ASP A 6 11.32 -2.99 -11.12
CA ASP A 6 10.99 -2.43 -9.79
C ASP A 6 10.05 -1.22 -9.74
N ARG A 7 9.27 -0.94 -10.80
CA ARG A 7 8.15 0.01 -10.71
C ARG A 7 6.80 -0.66 -10.92
N TYR A 8 5.87 -0.38 -10.02
CA TYR A 8 4.48 -0.84 -10.09
C TYR A 8 3.56 0.37 -10.20
N TYR A 9 2.46 0.22 -10.93
CA TYR A 9 1.42 1.24 -10.84
C TYR A 9 0.67 1.14 -9.52
N HIS A 10 0.31 2.28 -8.94
CA HIS A 10 -0.42 2.31 -7.66
C HIS A 10 -1.70 1.47 -7.71
N PHE A 11 -2.45 1.51 -8.82
CA PHE A 11 -3.67 0.72 -8.98
C PHE A 11 -3.44 -0.80 -8.95
N GLN A 12 -2.22 -1.29 -9.25
CA GLN A 12 -1.90 -2.71 -9.17
C GLN A 12 -1.72 -3.17 -7.72
N LEU A 13 -1.45 -2.22 -6.82
CA LEU A 13 -1.23 -2.48 -5.40
C LEU A 13 -2.52 -2.32 -4.58
N ILE A 14 -3.51 -1.59 -5.09
CA ILE A 14 -4.83 -1.45 -4.45
C ILE A 14 -5.53 -2.81 -4.39
N GLY A 15 -6.07 -3.16 -3.22
CA GLY A 15 -6.72 -4.44 -2.94
C GLY A 15 -5.77 -5.54 -2.46
N LEU A 16 -4.45 -5.29 -2.40
CA LEU A 16 -3.51 -6.25 -1.84
C LEU A 16 -3.62 -6.29 -0.31
N LYS A 17 -3.46 -7.49 0.25
CA LYS A 17 -3.45 -7.71 1.70
C LYS A 17 -2.12 -7.30 2.28
N VAL A 18 -2.17 -6.48 3.32
CA VAL A 18 -1.02 -6.00 4.06
C VAL A 18 -0.91 -6.75 5.38
N GLY A 19 0.30 -7.23 5.68
CA GLY A 19 0.60 -7.88 6.95
C GLY A 19 2.02 -7.62 7.39
N THR A 20 2.26 -7.78 8.69
CA THR A 20 3.60 -7.64 9.29
C THR A 20 4.42 -8.92 9.07
N THR A 21 5.74 -8.82 9.18
CA THR A 21 6.64 -9.98 9.15
C THR A 21 6.42 -10.93 10.33
N ALA A 22 5.74 -10.49 11.38
CA ALA A 22 5.31 -11.32 12.50
C ALA A 22 4.02 -12.13 12.20
N GLY A 23 3.38 -11.91 11.05
CA GLY A 23 2.18 -12.62 10.62
C GLY A 23 0.85 -11.94 11.00
N GLU A 24 0.91 -10.71 11.52
CA GLU A 24 -0.29 -9.93 11.82
C GLU A 24 -0.88 -9.33 10.55
N LYS A 25 -2.20 -9.46 10.35
CA LYS A 25 -2.89 -8.86 9.20
C LYS A 25 -3.31 -7.45 9.55
N LEU A 26 -2.78 -6.47 8.81
CA LEU A 26 -3.12 -5.06 9.00
C LEU A 26 -4.38 -4.67 8.24
N GLY A 27 -4.60 -5.25 7.05
CA GLY A 27 -5.77 -4.94 6.24
C GLY A 27 -5.50 -5.07 4.75
N GLU A 28 -6.18 -4.25 3.94
CA GLU A 28 -6.00 -4.21 2.48
C GLU A 28 -5.64 -2.79 2.03
N VAL A 29 -4.77 -2.66 1.04
CA VAL A 29 -4.39 -1.35 0.46
C VAL A 29 -5.61 -0.74 -0.21
N LYS A 30 -6.06 0.40 0.29
CA LYS A 30 -7.21 1.15 -0.25
C LYS A 30 -6.76 2.20 -1.25
N GLU A 31 -5.68 2.90 -0.94
CA GLU A 31 -5.18 4.02 -1.73
C GLU A 31 -3.66 4.18 -1.52
N ILE A 32 -2.99 4.81 -2.49
CA ILE A 32 -1.59 5.20 -2.37
C ILE A 32 -1.49 6.69 -2.69
N LEU A 33 -1.08 7.46 -1.69
CA LEU A 33 -0.89 8.91 -1.78
C LEU A 33 0.54 9.19 -2.24
N ALA A 34 0.68 9.58 -3.51
CA ALA A 34 1.96 10.00 -4.06
C ALA A 34 2.39 11.32 -3.42
N GLY A 35 3.36 11.25 -2.51
CA GLY A 35 3.96 12.43 -1.89
C GLY A 35 5.05 13.05 -2.76
N GLN A 36 5.60 14.18 -2.29
CA GLN A 36 6.73 14.83 -2.96
C GLN A 36 8.06 14.08 -2.76
N SER A 37 8.13 13.17 -1.78
CA SER A 37 9.35 12.44 -1.41
C SER A 37 9.15 10.94 -1.21
N ASN A 38 8.01 10.51 -0.66
CA ASN A 38 7.66 9.10 -0.49
C ASN A 38 6.18 8.88 -0.80
N ASP A 39 5.83 7.65 -1.14
CA ASP A 39 4.45 7.22 -1.37
C ASP A 39 3.86 6.69 -0.06
N THR A 40 2.79 7.31 0.43
CA THR A 40 2.09 6.84 1.63
C THR A 40 1.00 5.85 1.24
N TYR A 41 1.09 4.62 1.74
CA TYR A 41 0.09 3.59 1.57
C TYR A 41 -1.02 3.74 2.61
N VAL A 42 -2.26 3.85 2.14
CA VAL A 42 -3.46 3.87 2.98
C VAL A 42 -4.01 2.45 3.03
N VAL A 43 -3.94 1.83 4.19
CA VAL A 43 -4.41 0.46 4.43
C VAL A 43 -5.71 0.53 5.23
N GLN A 44 -6.77 -0.08 4.70
CA GLN A 44 -8.04 -0.23 5.40
C GLN A 44 -7.97 -1.49 6.27
N GLY A 45 -7.78 -1.29 7.57
CA GLY A 45 -7.85 -2.34 8.58
C GLY A 45 -9.25 -2.50 9.17
N THR A 46 -9.39 -3.46 10.08
CA THR A 46 -10.65 -3.74 10.79
C THR A 46 -11.05 -2.66 11.78
N GLU A 47 -10.06 -1.93 12.33
CA GLU A 47 -10.28 -0.90 13.36
C GLU A 47 -10.20 0.53 12.82
N GLY A 48 -9.83 0.70 11.55
CA GLY A 48 -9.68 2.02 10.94
C GLY A 48 -8.71 2.02 9.76
N GLU A 49 -8.25 3.22 9.40
CA GLU A 49 -7.27 3.43 8.34
C GLU A 49 -5.86 3.54 8.94
N ILE A 50 -4.89 2.86 8.33
CA ILE A 50 -3.48 2.84 8.73
C ILE A 50 -2.68 3.49 7.61
N LEU A 51 -1.83 4.46 7.94
CA LEU A 51 -0.96 5.15 7.01
C LEU A 51 0.47 4.61 7.16
N ILE A 52 1.00 4.05 6.08
CA ILE A 52 2.38 3.53 6.01
C ILE A 52 3.18 4.42 5.04
N PRO A 53 4.18 5.17 5.51
CA PRO A 53 5.01 6.02 4.67
C PRO A 53 6.09 5.25 3.89
#